data_AF-A0A561TC34-F1
#
_entry.id   AF-A0A561TC34-F1
#
_cell.length_a   1.000
_cell.length_b   1.000
_cell.length_c   1.000
_cell.angle_alpha   90.00
_cell.angle_beta   90.00
_cell.angle_gamma   90.00
#
_symmetry.space_group_name_H-M   'P 1'
#
loop_
_entity.id
_entity.type
_entity.pdbx_description
1 polymer ?
#
loop_
_entity_poly.entity_id
_entity_poly.type
_entity_poly.pdbx_seq_one_letter_code
_entity_poly.pdbx_strand_id
1 'polypeptide(L)'
;MKNGELIIAVTVQTFPHALDEIRTDAGLKGKRFAVIADEAHSSQSGQISSKLKQVLTAEEVKEIDEGGEVDVESVLASEMTEWAESENISYFAFTATPKNKTLELFGRKGVDRKPREFHLYSMKQAIEEGYILDVLKGYQSYDTALKIAGRAESGDGGEMSRRPLPARG
;
A
#
# COMPACT_ATOMS: atom_id res chain seq x y z
N MET A 1 -9.84 1.72 -26.79
CA MET A 1 -10.20 2.99 -26.11
C MET A 1 -10.86 4.00 -27.07
N LYS A 2 -12.04 4.56 -26.77
CA LYS A 2 -12.80 5.41 -27.72
C LYS A 2 -12.65 6.94 -27.54
N ASN A 3 -12.05 7.42 -26.45
CA ASN A 3 -12.07 8.86 -26.10
C ASN A 3 -10.71 9.54 -25.83
N GLY A 4 -9.59 8.91 -26.16
CA GLY A 4 -8.26 9.55 -25.99
C GLY A 4 -7.81 9.76 -24.54
N GLU A 5 -8.47 9.12 -23.57
CA GLU A 5 -8.06 9.14 -22.17
C GLU A 5 -6.68 8.50 -21.99
N LEU A 6 -5.77 9.24 -21.38
CA LEU A 6 -4.37 8.82 -21.16
C LEU A 6 -4.18 8.08 -19.83
N ILE A 7 -5.20 8.06 -18.97
CA ILE A 7 -5.18 7.46 -17.64
C ILE A 7 -6.41 6.57 -17.51
N ILE A 8 -6.20 5.32 -17.09
CA ILE A 8 -7.26 4.39 -16.75
C ILE A 8 -7.12 4.07 -15.27
N ALA A 9 -8.15 4.36 -14.47
CA ALA A 9 -8.23 3.88 -13.11
C ALA A 9 -8.97 2.54 -13.10
N VAL A 10 -8.35 1.51 -12.54
CA VAL A 10 -8.92 0.18 -12.40
C VAL A 10 -8.67 -0.33 -11.00
N THR A 11 -9.50 -1.27 -10.56
CA THR A 11 -9.24 -2.01 -9.32
C THR A 11 -8.32 -3.19 -9.62
N VAL A 12 -7.70 -3.75 -8.59
CA VAL A 12 -6.85 -4.95 -8.73
C VAL A 12 -7.61 -6.11 -9.37
N GLN A 13 -8.90 -6.23 -9.07
CA GLN A 13 -9.77 -7.29 -9.63
C GLN A 13 -10.03 -7.10 -11.14
N THR A 14 -10.07 -5.85 -11.61
CA THR A 14 -10.37 -5.49 -13.00
C THR A 14 -9.11 -5.21 -13.84
N PHE A 15 -7.95 -5.13 -13.19
CA PHE A 15 -6.66 -4.88 -13.83
C PHE A 15 -6.30 -5.90 -14.93
N PRO A 16 -6.44 -7.23 -14.73
CA PRO A 16 -6.13 -8.19 -15.80
C PRO A 16 -7.01 -8.00 -17.04
N HIS A 17 -8.28 -7.64 -16.86
CA HIS A 17 -9.18 -7.35 -17.98
C HIS A 17 -8.76 -6.10 -18.74
N ALA A 18 -8.31 -5.05 -18.03
CA ALA A 18 -7.81 -3.84 -18.67
C ALA A 18 -6.50 -4.10 -19.44
N LEU A 19 -5.61 -4.94 -18.91
CA LEU A 19 -4.40 -5.37 -19.61
C LEU A 19 -4.71 -6.17 -20.89
N ASP A 20 -5.65 -7.11 -20.84
CA ASP A 20 -6.09 -7.88 -22.01
C ASP A 20 -6.65 -6.97 -23.12
N GLU A 21 -7.44 -5.95 -22.76
CA GLU A 21 -7.97 -4.97 -23.72
C GLU A 21 -6.84 -4.17 -24.36
N ILE A 22 -5.83 -3.76 -23.57
CA ILE A 22 -4.64 -3.06 -24.08
C ILE A 22 -3.84 -3.94 -25.05
N ARG A 23 -3.79 -5.27 -24.82
CA ARG A 23 -3.12 -6.24 -25.72
C ARG A 23 -3.83 -6.39 -27.05
N THR A 24 -5.15 -6.48 -27.02
CA THR A 24 -5.97 -6.78 -28.21
C THR A 24 -6.23 -5.54 -29.07
N ASP A 25 -6.11 -4.33 -28.51
CA ASP A 25 -6.23 -3.08 -29.25
C ASP A 25 -4.98 -2.84 -30.13
N ALA A 26 -5.11 -3.12 -31.43
CA ALA A 26 -4.06 -2.90 -32.42
C ALA A 26 -3.56 -1.44 -32.47
N GLY A 27 -4.37 -0.47 -32.07
CA GLY A 27 -4.01 0.95 -32.00
C GLY A 27 -3.13 1.32 -30.79
N LEU A 28 -2.96 0.40 -29.85
CA LEU A 28 -2.12 0.54 -28.66
C LEU A 28 -0.79 -0.20 -28.77
N LYS A 29 -0.63 -1.06 -29.80
CA LYS A 29 0.61 -1.78 -30.08
C LYS A 29 1.79 -0.82 -30.27
N GLY A 30 2.88 -1.07 -29.54
CA GLY A 30 4.10 -0.27 -29.60
C GLY A 30 4.05 1.06 -28.84
N LYS A 31 2.93 1.39 -28.18
CA LYS A 31 2.88 2.54 -27.26
C LYS A 31 3.55 2.19 -25.93
N ARG A 32 3.98 3.23 -25.21
CA ARG A 32 4.57 3.11 -23.88
C ARG A 32 3.50 3.30 -22.80
N PHE A 33 3.52 2.44 -21.79
CA PHE A 33 2.57 2.44 -20.69
C PHE A 33 3.29 2.52 -19.35
N ALA A 34 2.63 3.14 -18.38
CA ALA A 34 3.04 3.09 -16.98
C ALA A 34 1.90 2.48 -16.18
N VAL A 35 2.22 1.47 -15.36
CA VAL A 35 1.31 0.88 -14.38
C VAL A 35 1.69 1.47 -13.03
N ILE A 36 0.73 2.11 -12.36
CA ILE A 36 0.90 2.69 -11.03
C ILE A 36 -0.01 1.91 -10.08
N ALA A 37 0.60 1.18 -9.15
CA ALA A 37 -0.07 0.49 -8.07
C ALA A 37 -0.02 1.35 -6.80
N ASP A 38 -1.18 1.78 -6.34
CA ASP A 38 -1.35 2.45 -5.05
C ASP A 38 -1.65 1.42 -3.96
N GLU A 39 -1.18 1.69 -2.74
CA GLU A 39 -1.22 0.78 -1.60
C GLU A 39 -0.77 -0.64 -1.97
N ALA A 40 0.41 -0.72 -2.60
CA ALA A 40 1.08 -1.98 -2.95
C ALA A 40 1.61 -2.69 -1.70
N HIS A 41 0.69 -3.10 -0.83
CA HIS A 41 0.90 -3.99 0.29
C HIS A 41 -0.32 -4.94 0.36
N SER A 42 -0.06 -6.22 0.57
CA SER A 42 -1.08 -7.26 0.53
C SER A 42 -2.29 -6.90 1.41
N SER A 43 -3.46 -6.75 0.79
CA SER A 43 -4.81 -6.99 1.32
C SER A 43 -5.81 -5.96 0.79
N GLN A 44 -6.35 -6.23 -0.41
CA GLN A 44 -7.66 -5.66 -0.79
C GLN A 44 -8.72 -6.76 -0.66
N SER A 45 -9.71 -6.53 0.19
CA SER A 45 -10.87 -7.42 0.37
C SER A 45 -11.86 -7.24 -0.79
N GLY A 46 -12.22 -8.33 -1.48
CA GLY A 46 -13.20 -8.29 -2.57
C GLY A 46 -13.21 -9.54 -3.45
N GLN A 47 -14.34 -9.80 -4.12
CA GLN A 47 -14.53 -10.97 -4.99
C GLN A 47 -13.50 -11.01 -6.14
N ILE A 48 -12.85 -12.17 -6.30
CA ILE A 48 -11.76 -12.38 -7.26
C ILE A 48 -12.29 -13.00 -8.56
N SER A 49 -11.79 -12.51 -9.70
CA SER A 49 -12.11 -13.10 -11.01
C SER A 49 -11.46 -14.48 -11.19
N SER A 50 -12.05 -15.35 -12.01
CA SER A 50 -11.51 -16.69 -12.28
C SER A 50 -10.11 -16.69 -12.90
N LYS A 51 -9.72 -15.59 -13.57
CA LYS A 51 -8.41 -15.41 -14.19
C LYS A 51 -7.33 -15.08 -13.16
N LEU A 52 -7.67 -14.27 -12.15
CA LEU A 52 -6.83 -14.03 -10.99
C LEU A 52 -6.53 -15.30 -10.20
N LYS A 53 -7.49 -16.22 -10.09
CA LYS A 53 -7.27 -17.54 -9.46
C LYS A 53 -6.24 -18.41 -10.18
N GLN A 54 -6.02 -18.22 -11.48
CA GLN A 54 -5.04 -19.02 -12.25
C GLN A 54 -3.59 -18.61 -11.99
N VAL A 55 -3.42 -17.39 -11.49
CA VAL A 55 -2.14 -16.75 -11.20
C VAL A 55 -1.68 -17.03 -9.76
N LEU A 56 -2.64 -17.37 -8.89
CA LEU A 56 -2.43 -17.63 -7.49
C LEU A 56 -2.02 -19.09 -7.24
N THR A 57 -1.26 -19.32 -6.17
CA THR A 57 -0.97 -20.67 -5.69
C THR A 57 -2.24 -21.38 -5.22
N ALA A 58 -2.22 -22.71 -5.21
CA ALA A 58 -3.38 -23.50 -4.76
C ALA A 58 -3.78 -23.16 -3.32
N GLU A 59 -2.81 -22.84 -2.47
CA GLU A 59 -3.02 -22.33 -1.12
C GLU A 59 -3.72 -20.96 -1.10
N GLU A 60 -3.23 -19.97 -1.88
CA GLU A 60 -3.84 -18.63 -1.97
C GLU A 60 -5.28 -18.70 -2.52
N VAL A 61 -5.55 -19.53 -3.53
CA VAL A 61 -6.90 -19.73 -4.07
C VAL A 61 -7.85 -20.27 -3.01
N LYS A 62 -7.36 -21.17 -2.15
CA LYS A 62 -8.15 -21.78 -1.09
C LYS A 62 -8.45 -20.79 0.04
N GLU A 63 -7.48 -19.97 0.43
CA GLU A 63 -7.69 -18.89 1.41
C GLU A 63 -8.77 -17.91 0.91
N ILE A 64 -8.73 -17.56 -0.37
CA ILE A 64 -9.72 -16.68 -1.00
C ILE A 64 -11.13 -17.30 -1.03
N ASP A 65 -11.24 -18.59 -1.35
CA ASP A 65 -12.54 -19.29 -1.35
C ASP A 65 -13.15 -19.41 0.06
N GLU A 66 -12.32 -19.33 1.10
CA GLU A 66 -12.71 -19.26 2.51
C GLU A 66 -12.98 -17.80 2.98
N GLY A 67 -12.99 -16.83 2.06
CA GLY A 67 -13.25 -15.41 2.35
C GLY A 67 -11.99 -14.58 2.62
N GLY A 68 -10.81 -15.12 2.30
CA GLY A 68 -9.52 -14.46 2.39
C GLY A 68 -9.30 -13.37 1.35
N GLU A 69 -8.16 -12.69 1.46
CA GLU A 69 -7.87 -11.44 0.76
C GLU A 69 -7.04 -11.66 -0.52
N VAL A 70 -7.14 -10.72 -1.46
CA VAL A 70 -6.28 -10.75 -2.66
C VAL A 70 -4.94 -10.12 -2.33
N ASP A 71 -3.85 -10.86 -2.57
CA ASP A 71 -2.52 -10.28 -2.57
C ASP A 71 -2.29 -9.51 -3.87
N VAL A 72 -2.40 -8.17 -3.82
CA VAL A 72 -2.11 -7.28 -4.95
C VAL A 72 -0.70 -7.53 -5.51
N GLU A 73 0.25 -7.90 -4.65
CA GLU A 73 1.64 -8.15 -5.03
C GLU A 73 1.78 -9.41 -5.89
N SER A 74 1.00 -10.46 -5.64
CA SER A 74 1.05 -11.70 -6.43
C SER A 74 0.46 -11.52 -7.83
N VAL A 75 -0.66 -10.78 -7.91
CA VAL A 75 -1.29 -10.39 -9.19
C VAL A 75 -0.30 -9.60 -10.03
N LEU A 76 0.28 -8.55 -9.44
CA LEU A 76 1.25 -7.72 -10.12
C LEU A 76 2.52 -8.50 -10.46
N ALA A 77 3.00 -9.40 -9.60
CA ALA A 77 4.17 -10.22 -9.87
C ALA A 77 3.99 -11.13 -11.08
N SER A 78 2.82 -11.76 -11.23
CA SER A 78 2.54 -12.63 -12.37
C SER A 78 2.45 -11.85 -13.67
N GLU A 79 1.77 -10.71 -13.65
CA GLU A 79 1.76 -9.81 -14.81
C GLU A 79 3.18 -9.29 -15.07
N MET A 80 3.91 -8.82 -14.08
CA MET A 80 5.31 -8.39 -14.27
C MET A 80 6.21 -9.50 -14.80
N THR A 81 5.97 -10.78 -14.45
CA THR A 81 6.74 -11.93 -14.95
C THR A 81 6.36 -12.27 -16.38
N GLU A 82 5.07 -12.35 -16.69
CA GLU A 82 4.56 -12.60 -18.05
C GLU A 82 4.94 -11.46 -19.01
N TRP A 83 5.19 -10.27 -18.46
CA TRP A 83 5.52 -9.06 -19.20
C TRP A 83 6.93 -8.52 -18.94
N ALA A 84 7.79 -9.29 -18.27
CA ALA A 84 9.14 -8.85 -17.87
C ALA A 84 10.02 -8.46 -19.08
N GLU A 85 9.70 -8.99 -20.26
CA GLU A 85 10.40 -8.73 -21.52
C GLU A 85 9.80 -7.55 -22.31
N SER A 86 8.69 -6.95 -21.86
CA SER A 86 8.03 -5.84 -22.55
C SER A 86 8.74 -4.52 -22.24
N GLU A 87 9.68 -4.11 -23.10
CA GLU A 87 10.44 -2.85 -22.96
C GLU A 87 9.59 -1.57 -22.94
N ASN A 88 8.30 -1.68 -23.28
CA ASN A 88 7.37 -0.55 -23.39
C ASN A 88 6.48 -0.35 -22.14
N ILE A 89 6.64 -1.15 -21.07
CA ILE A 89 5.84 -1.01 -19.84
C ILE A 89 6.75 -0.74 -18.64
N SER A 90 6.43 0.28 -17.85
CA SER A 90 7.09 0.59 -16.59
C SER A 90 6.14 0.42 -15.41
N TYR A 91 6.58 -0.29 -14.37
CA TYR A 91 5.80 -0.56 -13.17
C TYR A 91 6.27 0.30 -12.01
N PHE A 92 5.34 0.95 -11.32
CA PHE A 92 5.58 1.77 -10.14
C PHE A 92 4.63 1.34 -9.03
N ALA A 93 5.18 1.14 -7.83
CA ALA A 93 4.41 0.81 -6.64
C ALA A 93 4.61 1.90 -5.57
N PHE A 94 3.50 2.36 -5.00
CA PHE A 94 3.48 3.27 -3.86
C PHE A 94 2.89 2.54 -2.66
N THR A 95 3.55 2.64 -1.52
CA THR A 95 3.11 2.01 -0.26
C THR A 95 3.74 2.71 0.93
N ALA A 96 2.99 2.80 2.04
CA ALA A 96 3.52 3.26 3.32
C ALA A 96 4.18 2.12 4.14
N THR A 97 3.91 0.87 3.78
CA THR A 97 4.26 -0.33 4.56
C THR A 97 4.90 -1.40 3.66
N PRO A 98 6.07 -1.11 3.04
CA PRO A 98 6.68 -2.05 2.11
C PRO A 98 7.05 -3.37 2.83
N LYS A 99 6.64 -4.49 2.25
CA LYS A 99 7.10 -5.83 2.65
C LYS A 99 8.34 -6.19 1.86
N ASN A 100 9.08 -7.22 2.31
CA ASN A 100 10.22 -7.74 1.56
C ASN A 100 9.84 -8.14 0.13
N LYS A 101 8.67 -8.78 -0.04
CA LYS A 101 8.12 -9.17 -1.35
C LYS A 101 7.93 -7.95 -2.26
N THR A 102 7.43 -6.83 -1.73
CA THR A 102 7.25 -5.57 -2.46
C THR A 102 8.59 -5.07 -2.99
N LEU A 103 9.62 -5.09 -2.15
CA LEU A 103 10.97 -4.66 -2.54
C LEU A 103 11.57 -5.63 -3.57
N GLU A 104 11.36 -6.94 -3.44
CA GLU A 104 11.84 -7.91 -4.41
C GLU A 104 11.24 -7.70 -5.81
N LEU A 105 9.96 -7.31 -5.88
CA LEU A 105 9.24 -7.07 -7.12
C LEU A 105 9.53 -5.70 -7.74
N PHE A 106 9.46 -4.63 -6.94
CA PHE A 106 9.50 -3.24 -7.43
C PHE A 106 10.79 -2.48 -7.07
N GLY A 107 11.59 -3.04 -6.17
CA GLY A 107 12.82 -2.42 -5.70
C GLY A 107 13.91 -2.41 -6.76
N ARG A 108 14.75 -1.37 -6.72
CA ARG A 108 15.94 -1.26 -7.55
C ARG A 108 17.10 -1.96 -6.86
N LYS A 109 17.79 -2.84 -7.58
CA LYS A 109 18.99 -3.51 -7.08
C LYS A 109 20.15 -2.52 -7.06
N GLY A 110 20.68 -2.25 -5.86
CA GLY A 110 21.88 -1.46 -5.68
C GLY A 110 23.16 -2.24 -5.99
N VAL A 111 24.31 -1.64 -5.69
CA VAL A 111 25.64 -2.27 -5.82
C VAL A 111 25.74 -3.54 -4.97
N ASP A 112 25.04 -3.58 -3.83
CA ASP A 112 24.96 -4.73 -2.93
C ASP A 112 24.00 -5.84 -3.43
N ARG A 113 23.41 -5.66 -4.62
CA ARG A 113 22.37 -6.51 -5.23
C ARG A 113 21.10 -6.66 -4.39
N LYS A 114 20.95 -5.89 -3.30
CA LYS A 114 19.73 -5.90 -2.49
C LYS A 114 18.71 -4.95 -3.09
N PRO A 115 17.43 -5.34 -3.14
CA PRO A 115 16.39 -4.44 -3.59
C PRO A 115 16.17 -3.31 -2.57
N ARG A 116 16.03 -2.09 -3.07
CA ARG A 116 15.69 -0.90 -2.28
C ARG A 116 14.66 -0.06 -3.02
N GLU A 117 13.87 0.68 -2.27
CA GLU A 117 12.95 1.66 -2.81
C GLU A 117 13.71 2.72 -3.65
N PHE A 118 13.08 3.20 -4.72
CA PHE A 118 13.67 4.26 -5.54
C PHE A 118 13.56 5.64 -4.88
N HIS A 119 12.62 5.78 -3.94
CA HIS A 119 12.37 6.97 -3.14
C HIS A 119 11.74 6.58 -1.80
N LEU A 120 12.14 7.23 -0.71
CA LEU A 120 11.57 7.05 0.62
C LEU A 120 11.19 8.40 1.21
N TYR A 121 9.91 8.56 1.54
CA TYR A 121 9.43 9.68 2.35
C TYR A 121 8.82 9.11 3.63
N SER A 122 9.56 9.23 4.74
CA SER A 122 9.21 8.54 5.98
C SER A 122 8.13 9.26 6.78
N MET A 123 7.35 8.51 7.57
CA MET A 123 6.40 9.09 8.54
C MET A 123 7.10 10.03 9.53
N LYS A 124 8.33 9.70 9.94
CA LYS A 124 9.16 10.56 10.81
C LYS A 124 9.37 11.93 10.17
N GLN A 125 9.81 11.96 8.91
CA GLN A 125 10.03 13.20 8.16
C GLN A 125 8.72 13.99 8.03
N ALA A 126 7.62 13.33 7.69
CA ALA A 126 6.31 13.96 7.58
C ALA A 126 5.83 14.62 8.89
N ILE A 127 6.17 14.03 10.04
CA ILE A 127 5.91 14.60 11.37
C ILE A 127 6.81 15.82 11.64
N GLU A 128 8.10 15.73 11.33
CA GLU A 128 9.08 16.82 11.52
C GLU A 128 8.73 18.05 10.67
N GLU A 129 8.23 17.83 9.45
CA GLU A 129 7.78 18.87 8.52
C GLU A 129 6.35 19.39 8.82
N GLY A 130 5.62 18.74 9.72
CA GLY A 130 4.27 19.15 10.14
C GLY A 130 3.14 18.75 9.18
N TYR A 131 3.39 17.84 8.24
CA TYR A 131 2.37 17.31 7.33
C TYR A 131 1.47 16.24 7.97
N ILE A 132 1.98 15.50 8.95
CA ILE A 132 1.24 14.47 9.71
C ILE A 132 1.38 14.76 11.21
N LEU A 133 0.31 14.52 11.98
CA LEU A 133 0.32 14.66 13.44
C LEU A 133 1.03 13.46 14.10
N ASP A 134 1.91 13.76 15.05
CA ASP A 134 2.47 12.74 15.94
C ASP A 134 1.45 12.27 16.97
N VAL A 135 0.79 11.16 16.67
CA VAL A 135 -0.21 10.53 17.56
C VAL A 135 0.41 9.91 18.82
N LEU A 136 1.72 9.60 18.82
CA LEU A 136 2.39 9.00 19.98
C LEU A 136 2.54 9.99 21.14
N LYS A 137 2.61 11.30 20.85
CA LYS A 137 2.57 12.35 21.89
C LYS A 137 1.29 12.32 22.74
N GLY A 138 0.19 11.80 22.18
CA GLY A 138 -1.08 11.62 22.89
C GLY A 138 -1.31 10.22 23.42
N TYR A 139 -0.37 9.28 23.21
CA TYR A 139 -0.55 7.89 23.60
C TYR A 139 -0.41 7.72 25.11
N GLN A 140 -1.50 7.33 25.77
CA GLN A 140 -1.50 6.92 27.17
C GLN A 140 -1.57 5.40 27.26
N SER A 141 -0.67 4.79 28.02
CA SER A 141 -0.74 3.36 28.28
C SER A 141 -1.95 3.01 29.14
N TYR A 142 -2.47 1.79 28.97
CA TYR A 142 -3.61 1.30 29.75
C TYR A 142 -3.33 1.35 31.26
N ASP A 143 -2.12 0.98 31.69
CA ASP A 143 -1.70 1.08 33.09
C ASP A 143 -1.79 2.51 33.64
N THR A 144 -1.45 3.50 32.81
CA THR A 144 -1.52 4.91 33.19
C THR A 144 -2.97 5.37 33.27
N ALA A 145 -3.79 4.99 32.29
CA ALA A 145 -5.23 5.29 32.30
C ALA A 145 -5.94 4.65 33.50
N LEU A 146 -5.62 3.40 33.84
CA LEU A 146 -6.20 2.68 34.98
C LEU A 146 -5.77 3.30 36.31
N LYS A 147 -4.50 3.73 36.45
CA LYS A 147 -4.05 4.46 37.65
C LYS A 147 -4.72 5.82 37.79
N ILE A 148 -4.98 6.52 36.69
CA ILE A 148 -5.70 7.80 36.70
C ILE A 148 -7.16 7.58 37.08
N ALA A 149 -7.84 6.60 36.48
CA ALA A 149 -9.22 6.25 36.80
C ALA A 149 -9.36 5.79 38.26
N GLY A 150 -8.47 4.90 38.72
CA GLY A 150 -8.44 4.44 40.11
C GLY A 150 -8.17 5.58 41.11
N ARG A 151 -7.34 6.57 40.75
CA ARG A 151 -7.13 7.79 41.56
C ARG A 151 -8.32 8.74 41.54
N ALA A 152 -9.01 8.86 40.42
CA ALA A 152 -10.23 9.66 40.30
C ALA A 152 -11.38 9.08 41.12
N GLU A 153 -11.48 7.75 41.21
CA GLU A 153 -12.46 7.05 42.06
C GLU A 153 -12.11 7.09 43.56
N SER A 154 -10.84 7.28 43.92
CA SER A 154 -10.37 7.32 45.32
C SER A 154 -10.26 8.72 45.93
N GLY A 155 -10.69 9.77 45.21
CA GLY A 155 -11.07 11.06 45.81
C GLY A 155 -9.95 11.90 46.43
N ASP A 156 -8.72 11.88 45.90
CA ASP A 156 -7.67 12.83 46.31
C ASP A 156 -7.64 14.04 45.37
N GLY A 157 -8.49 15.03 45.66
CA GLY A 157 -8.68 16.27 44.90
C GLY A 157 -7.57 17.30 45.11
N GLY A 158 -6.33 16.96 44.76
CA GLY A 158 -5.21 17.91 44.74
C GLY A 158 -5.23 18.80 43.49
N GLU A 159 -5.38 20.10 43.69
CA GLU A 159 -5.41 21.17 42.68
C GLU A 159 -4.27 21.05 41.65
N MET A 160 -4.60 20.71 40.39
CA MET A 160 -3.61 20.62 39.31
C MET A 160 -3.51 21.97 38.58
N SER A 161 -2.45 22.72 38.89
CA SER A 161 -2.09 23.99 38.23
C SER A 161 -2.05 23.84 36.71
N ARG A 162 -2.94 24.57 36.02
CA ARG A 162 -3.02 24.59 34.55
C ARG A 162 -1.75 25.23 33.99
N ARG A 163 -0.87 24.42 33.38
CA ARG A 163 0.20 24.97 32.53
C ARG A 163 -0.41 25.57 31.25
N PRO A 164 -0.04 26.79 30.85
CA PRO A 164 -0.51 27.39 29.61
C PRO A 164 0.07 26.63 28.41
N LEU A 165 -0.73 26.49 27.36
CA LEU A 165 -0.34 25.92 26.07
C LEU A 165 0.76 26.79 25.42
N PRO A 166 1.79 26.19 24.79
CA PRO A 166 2.77 26.96 24.04
C PRO A 166 2.11 27.61 22.83
N ALA A 167 2.36 28.91 22.65
CA ALA A 167 1.90 29.67 21.50
C ALA A 167 2.48 29.09 20.21
N ARG A 168 1.63 28.92 19.19
CA ARG A 168 2.04 28.54 17.85
C ARG A 168 2.84 29.70 17.23
N GLY A 169 4.06 29.42 16.79
CA GLY A 169 4.83 30.25 15.87
C GLY A 169 4.65 29.76 14.45
#